data_AF-A0A382PJ73-F1
#
_entry.id   AF-A0A382PJ73-F1
#
_cell.length_a   1.000
_cell.length_b   1.000
_cell.length_c   1.000
_cell.angle_alpha   90.00
_cell.angle_beta   90.00
_cell.angle_gamma   90.00
#
_symmetry.space_group_name_H-M   'P 1'
#
loop_
_entity.id
_entity.type
_entity.pdbx_description
1 polymer ?
#
loop_
_entity_poly.entity_id
_entity_poly.type
_entity_poly.pdbx_seq_one_letter_code
_entity_poly.pdbx_strand_id
1 'polypeptide(L)'
;PLLGYPGATLTLVLVFLIGLTLLIDISWVAVLDTIGRFTLQLYDVIRDRWHRFRNHRLAASKAQRTTKARRIALEKHVELEQARIPLVIQPPEKGEPELSERAAREKQGNLFTMQTVEGLPALSLLDINDANKQRGYSSQDLEAMSRLLELKLLDYGVEAAVVAVFPGPVITRFEIQPAPGVKVSRISGLAKDLARSLAVISVRVVEVVPGKPVVGIEIPNEDRQIVRLSQVLSSKAYDLSLSPLSLALGHDIAGEPVVVDLARMPHLLVAGTTGSGKSVGLNAMILSILFKASPEDVRLIMVDPKMLELAVYEGIPHLLTPVVTDMKDAANALRWCVAEMER
;
A
#
# COMPACT_ATOMS: atom_id res chain seq x y z
N PRO A 1 -81.20 -53.03 71.37
CA PRO A 1 -80.41 -52.13 72.26
C PRO A 1 -78.90 -52.41 72.09
N LEU A 2 -78.08 -51.65 71.36
CA LEU A 2 -78.15 -50.27 70.87
C LEU A 2 -77.67 -50.11 69.40
N LEU A 3 -77.30 -51.19 68.70
CA LEU A 3 -76.95 -51.17 67.25
C LEU A 3 -77.55 -52.43 66.60
N GLY A 4 -78.37 -52.27 65.54
CA GLY A 4 -78.91 -53.40 64.76
C GLY A 4 -77.82 -54.11 63.93
N TYR A 5 -78.16 -55.21 63.26
CA TYR A 5 -77.21 -56.02 62.47
C TYR A 5 -76.31 -55.20 61.52
N PRO A 6 -76.81 -54.20 60.75
CA PRO A 6 -75.97 -53.36 59.90
C PRO A 6 -75.02 -52.44 60.68
N GLY A 7 -75.49 -51.94 61.83
CA GLY A 7 -74.71 -51.09 62.72
C GLY A 7 -73.55 -51.84 63.37
N ALA A 8 -73.80 -53.09 63.77
CA ALA A 8 -72.78 -53.98 64.33
C ALA A 8 -71.71 -54.37 63.29
N THR A 9 -72.09 -54.57 62.02
CA THR A 9 -71.11 -54.83 60.95
C THR A 9 -70.23 -53.62 60.64
N LEU A 10 -70.80 -52.40 60.65
CA LEU A 10 -70.01 -51.19 60.43
C LEU A 10 -69.05 -50.92 61.58
N THR A 11 -69.45 -51.11 62.84
CA THR A 11 -68.53 -50.99 63.97
C THR A 11 -67.47 -52.09 63.96
N LEU A 12 -67.81 -53.32 63.57
CA LEU A 12 -66.81 -54.39 63.42
C LEU A 12 -65.80 -54.08 62.31
N VAL A 13 -66.24 -53.55 61.16
CA VAL A 13 -65.32 -53.14 60.08
C VAL A 13 -64.45 -51.96 60.51
N LEU A 14 -65.01 -51.00 61.23
CA LEU A 14 -64.23 -49.85 61.74
C LEU A 14 -63.19 -50.30 62.77
N VAL A 15 -63.58 -51.13 63.74
CA VAL A 15 -62.67 -51.70 64.75
C VAL A 15 -61.64 -52.61 64.10
N PHE A 16 -62.02 -53.37 63.07
CA PHE A 16 -61.11 -54.20 62.29
C PHE A 16 -60.10 -53.34 61.53
N LEU A 17 -60.52 -52.26 60.87
CA LEU A 17 -59.61 -51.37 60.15
C LEU A 17 -58.69 -50.61 61.11
N ILE A 18 -59.19 -50.13 62.25
CA ILE A 18 -58.38 -49.51 63.30
C ILE A 18 -57.41 -50.53 63.90
N GLY A 19 -57.89 -51.74 64.20
CA GLY A 19 -57.06 -52.85 64.68
C GLY A 19 -55.99 -53.25 63.68
N LEU A 20 -56.32 -53.31 62.39
CA LEU A 20 -55.39 -53.60 61.30
C LEU A 20 -54.33 -52.49 61.16
N THR A 21 -54.72 -51.22 61.30
CA THR A 21 -53.75 -50.11 61.28
C THR A 21 -52.80 -50.13 62.48
N LEU A 22 -53.27 -50.56 63.66
CA LEU A 22 -52.44 -50.72 64.86
C LEU A 22 -51.55 -51.97 64.80
N LEU A 23 -52.00 -53.04 64.14
CA LEU A 23 -51.27 -54.31 64.05
C LEU A 23 -50.17 -54.26 62.99
N ILE A 24 -50.36 -53.47 61.92
CA ILE A 24 -49.38 -53.35 60.81
C ILE A 24 -48.43 -52.14 61.01
N ASP A 25 -48.56 -51.36 62.09
CA ASP A 25 -47.67 -50.22 62.41
C ASP A 25 -47.46 -49.26 61.21
N ILE A 26 -48.50 -49.11 60.38
CA ILE A 26 -48.42 -48.33 59.13
C ILE A 26 -48.49 -46.85 59.50
N SER A 27 -47.36 -46.17 59.37
CA SER A 27 -47.32 -44.71 59.40
C SER A 27 -47.97 -44.16 58.13
N TRP A 28 -49.23 -43.70 58.25
CA TRP A 28 -49.94 -43.02 57.17
C TRP A 28 -49.22 -41.78 56.65
N VAL A 29 -48.42 -41.12 57.50
CA VAL A 29 -47.54 -40.02 57.11
C VAL A 29 -46.46 -40.50 56.15
N ALA A 30 -45.86 -41.66 56.40
CA ALA A 30 -44.84 -42.24 55.50
C ALA A 30 -45.43 -42.63 54.13
N VAL A 31 -46.66 -43.14 54.10
CA VAL A 31 -47.36 -43.47 52.85
C VAL A 31 -47.65 -42.21 52.04
N LEU A 32 -48.15 -41.14 52.67
CA LEU A 32 -48.40 -39.85 52.04
C LEU A 32 -47.12 -39.22 51.50
N ASP A 33 -46.01 -39.25 52.26
CA ASP A 33 -44.72 -38.73 51.81
C ASP A 33 -44.15 -39.51 50.63
N THR A 34 -44.36 -40.83 50.61
CA THR A 34 -43.88 -41.70 49.52
C THR A 34 -44.66 -41.42 48.23
N ILE A 35 -45.99 -41.28 48.34
CA ILE A 35 -46.85 -40.92 47.22
C ILE A 35 -46.52 -39.49 46.73
N GLY A 36 -46.33 -38.54 47.64
CA GLY A 36 -45.95 -37.16 47.34
C GLY A 36 -44.60 -37.06 46.64
N ARG A 37 -43.60 -37.82 47.07
CA ARG A 37 -42.30 -37.90 46.38
C ARG A 37 -42.45 -38.45 44.97
N PHE A 38 -43.25 -39.50 44.80
CA PHE A 38 -43.42 -40.14 43.50
C PHE A 38 -44.16 -39.22 42.50
N THR A 39 -45.18 -38.49 42.95
CA THR A 39 -45.92 -37.54 42.10
C THR A 39 -45.08 -36.35 41.68
N LEU A 40 -44.29 -35.78 42.59
CA LEU A 40 -43.36 -34.68 42.29
C LEU A 40 -42.24 -35.12 41.34
N GLN A 41 -41.65 -36.30 41.58
CA GLN A 41 -40.65 -36.87 40.68
C GLN A 41 -41.22 -37.10 39.27
N LEU A 42 -42.44 -37.63 39.16
CA LEU A 42 -43.08 -37.86 37.88
C LEU A 42 -43.34 -36.53 37.15
N TYR A 43 -43.79 -35.50 37.87
CA TYR A 43 -44.01 -34.16 37.31
C TYR A 43 -42.71 -33.55 36.78
N ASP A 44 -41.63 -33.57 37.57
CA ASP A 44 -40.33 -33.03 37.16
C ASP A 44 -39.76 -33.77 35.95
N VAL A 45 -39.87 -35.11 35.92
CA VAL A 45 -39.41 -35.92 34.78
C VAL A 45 -40.19 -35.58 33.50
N ILE A 46 -41.51 -35.44 33.59
CA ILE A 46 -42.36 -35.10 32.45
C ILE A 46 -42.06 -33.67 31.96
N ARG A 47 -41.97 -32.70 32.89
CA ARG A 47 -41.64 -31.31 32.60
C ARG A 47 -40.30 -31.19 31.90
N ASP A 48 -39.26 -31.83 32.43
CA ASP A 48 -37.90 -31.75 31.88
C ASP A 48 -37.78 -32.47 30.54
N ARG A 49 -38.52 -33.56 30.35
CA ARG A 49 -38.58 -34.26 29.05
C ARG A 49 -39.29 -33.41 28.00
N TRP A 50 -40.36 -32.71 28.37
CA TRP A 50 -41.06 -31.79 27.48
C TRP A 50 -40.21 -30.57 27.11
N HIS A 51 -39.54 -29.93 28.08
CA HIS A 51 -38.62 -28.83 27.81
C HIS A 51 -37.45 -29.25 26.91
N ARG A 52 -36.84 -30.42 27.15
CA ARG A 52 -35.77 -30.94 26.29
C ARG A 52 -36.24 -31.19 24.86
N PHE A 53 -37.42 -31.80 24.67
CA PHE A 53 -37.97 -32.05 23.35
C PHE A 53 -38.30 -30.74 22.60
N ARG A 54 -38.90 -29.76 23.29
CA ARG A 54 -39.23 -28.46 22.71
C ARG A 54 -37.97 -27.67 22.34
N ASN A 55 -36.95 -27.69 23.22
CA ASN A 55 -35.69 -26.99 23.01
C ASN A 55 -34.86 -27.64 21.89
N HIS A 56 -34.84 -28.97 21.77
CA HIS A 56 -34.18 -29.65 20.64
C HIS A 56 -34.83 -29.32 19.29
N ARG A 57 -36.17 -29.26 19.22
CA ARG A 57 -36.86 -28.86 17.98
C ARG A 57 -36.59 -27.40 17.60
N LEU A 58 -36.60 -26.48 18.57
CA LEU A 58 -36.29 -25.07 18.36
C LEU A 58 -34.82 -24.87 17.95
N ALA A 59 -33.89 -25.60 18.58
CA ALA A 59 -32.47 -25.56 18.24
C ALA A 59 -32.20 -26.09 16.84
N ALA A 60 -32.81 -27.21 16.44
CA ALA A 60 -32.67 -27.79 15.11
C ALA A 60 -33.17 -26.85 14.00
N SER A 61 -34.30 -26.18 14.21
CA SER A 61 -34.85 -25.20 13.27
C SER A 61 -33.97 -23.94 13.15
N LYS A 62 -33.45 -23.43 14.28
CA LYS A 62 -32.50 -22.31 14.28
C LYS A 62 -31.19 -22.68 13.58
N ALA A 63 -30.65 -23.87 13.81
CA ALA A 63 -29.43 -24.36 13.18
C ALA A 63 -29.57 -24.51 11.65
N GLN A 64 -30.73 -24.93 11.16
CA GLN A 64 -31.01 -24.99 9.72
C GLN A 64 -31.12 -23.60 9.08
N ARG A 65 -31.68 -22.61 9.79
CA ARG A 65 -31.76 -21.23 9.29
C ARG A 65 -30.39 -20.57 9.22
N THR A 66 -29.54 -20.74 10.23
CA THR A 66 -28.19 -20.17 10.24
C THR A 66 -27.27 -20.80 9.21
N THR A 67 -27.37 -22.13 9.00
CA THR A 67 -26.59 -22.83 7.96
C THR A 67 -27.02 -22.41 6.55
N LYS A 68 -28.33 -22.27 6.29
CA LYS A 68 -28.83 -21.74 5.01
C LYS A 68 -28.40 -20.30 4.77
N ALA A 69 -28.54 -19.43 5.77
CA ALA A 69 -28.10 -18.04 5.66
C ALA A 69 -26.59 -17.92 5.41
N ARG A 70 -25.77 -18.75 6.07
CA ARG A 70 -24.33 -18.83 5.80
C ARG A 70 -24.03 -19.28 4.38
N ARG A 71 -24.73 -20.30 3.85
CA ARG A 71 -24.55 -20.76 2.46
C ARG A 71 -24.87 -19.67 1.45
N ILE A 72 -26.01 -19.00 1.60
CA ILE A 72 -26.42 -17.90 0.71
C ILE A 72 -25.40 -16.74 0.76
N ALA A 73 -24.90 -16.42 1.95
CA ALA A 73 -23.86 -15.41 2.10
C ALA A 73 -22.54 -15.83 1.44
N LEU A 74 -22.17 -17.12 1.52
CA LEU A 74 -20.97 -17.68 0.88
C LEU A 74 -21.11 -17.69 -0.64
N GLU A 75 -22.25 -18.15 -1.17
CA GLU A 75 -22.55 -18.16 -2.61
C GLU A 75 -22.48 -16.74 -3.18
N LYS A 76 -23.08 -15.76 -2.49
CA LYS A 76 -23.01 -14.36 -2.89
C LYS A 76 -21.57 -13.80 -2.85
N HIS A 77 -20.74 -14.24 -1.90
CA HIS A 77 -19.34 -13.83 -1.83
C HIS A 77 -18.52 -14.45 -2.98
N VAL A 78 -18.77 -15.73 -3.28
CA VAL A 78 -18.13 -16.46 -4.39
C VAL A 78 -18.55 -15.88 -5.74
N GLU A 79 -19.81 -15.52 -5.92
CA GLU A 79 -20.28 -14.84 -7.14
C GLU A 79 -19.61 -13.48 -7.34
N LEU A 80 -19.43 -12.69 -6.28
CA LEU A 80 -18.72 -11.42 -6.32
C LEU A 80 -17.22 -11.59 -6.64
N GLU A 81 -16.59 -12.66 -6.14
CA GLU A 81 -15.19 -13.00 -6.50
C GLU A 81 -15.07 -13.51 -7.94
N GLN A 82 -16.03 -14.28 -8.43
CA GLN A 82 -16.01 -14.84 -9.79
C GLN A 82 -16.36 -13.81 -10.87
N ALA A 83 -17.18 -12.81 -10.57
CA ALA A 83 -17.52 -11.74 -11.51
C ALA A 83 -16.42 -10.68 -11.66
N ARG A 84 -15.32 -10.79 -10.91
CA ARG A 84 -14.22 -9.83 -10.97
C ARG A 84 -13.33 -10.07 -12.19
N ILE A 85 -13.01 -8.98 -12.87
CA ILE A 85 -11.95 -8.96 -13.86
C ILE A 85 -10.64 -9.29 -13.11
N PRO A 86 -9.86 -10.29 -13.57
CA PRO A 86 -8.61 -10.66 -12.89
C PRO A 86 -7.65 -9.48 -12.88
N LEU A 87 -7.11 -9.18 -11.69
CA LEU A 87 -6.15 -8.11 -11.49
C LEU A 87 -4.87 -8.40 -12.29
N VAL A 88 -4.51 -7.51 -13.21
CA VAL A 88 -3.25 -7.64 -13.96
C VAL A 88 -2.15 -6.97 -13.17
N ILE A 89 -1.46 -7.74 -12.32
CA ILE A 89 -0.24 -7.29 -11.67
C ILE A 89 0.89 -7.42 -12.69
N GLN A 90 1.38 -6.31 -13.22
CA GLN A 90 2.60 -6.36 -14.00
C GLN A 90 3.75 -6.59 -13.01
N PRO A 91 4.58 -7.63 -13.20
CA PRO A 91 5.78 -7.75 -12.42
C PRO A 91 6.61 -6.47 -12.63
N PRO A 92 7.31 -5.97 -11.59
CA PRO A 92 8.26 -4.89 -11.81
C PRO A 92 9.19 -5.36 -12.92
N GLU A 93 9.26 -4.62 -14.03
CA GLU A 93 10.27 -4.90 -15.04
C GLU A 93 11.61 -4.89 -14.31
N LYS A 94 12.32 -6.02 -14.36
CA LYS A 94 13.69 -6.13 -13.86
C LYS A 94 14.61 -5.35 -14.79
N GLY A 95 14.38 -4.06 -14.93
CA GLY A 95 15.25 -3.13 -15.62
C GLY A 95 16.36 -2.73 -14.67
N GLU A 96 17.34 -3.60 -14.45
CA GLU A 96 18.67 -3.01 -14.28
C GLU A 96 18.94 -2.31 -15.61
N PRO A 97 19.13 -0.98 -15.63
CA PRO A 97 19.29 -0.25 -16.88
C PRO A 97 20.43 -0.90 -17.66
N GLU A 98 20.20 -1.17 -18.94
CA GLU A 98 21.22 -1.79 -19.77
C GLU A 98 22.50 -0.96 -19.67
N LEU A 99 23.55 -1.59 -19.15
CA LEU A 99 24.82 -0.93 -18.91
C LEU A 99 25.43 -0.48 -20.24
N SER A 100 26.01 0.71 -20.24
CA SER A 100 26.69 1.27 -21.39
C SER A 100 28.05 0.61 -21.64
N GLU A 101 28.55 0.73 -22.88
CA GLU A 101 29.88 0.21 -23.23
C GLU A 101 30.98 0.96 -22.46
N ARG A 102 30.80 2.27 -22.24
CA ARG A 102 31.70 3.05 -21.36
C ARG A 102 31.71 2.49 -19.94
N ALA A 103 30.55 2.27 -19.33
CA ALA A 103 30.46 1.73 -17.98
C ALA A 103 31.06 0.31 -17.88
N ALA A 104 30.87 -0.54 -18.89
CA ALA A 104 31.47 -1.86 -18.93
C ALA A 104 33.01 -1.80 -19.03
N ARG A 105 33.55 -0.92 -19.90
CA ARG A 105 35.00 -0.70 -20.06
C ARG A 105 35.65 -0.18 -18.78
N GLU A 106 35.06 0.84 -18.16
CA GLU A 106 35.58 1.44 -16.92
C GLU A 106 35.49 0.47 -15.72
N LYS A 107 34.52 -0.45 -15.71
CA LYS A 107 34.41 -1.49 -14.68
C LYS A 107 35.44 -2.62 -14.84
N GLN A 108 35.83 -2.93 -16.07
CA GLN A 108 36.85 -3.94 -16.38
C GLN A 108 38.28 -3.39 -16.28
N GLY A 109 38.44 -2.07 -16.42
CA GLY A 109 39.73 -1.36 -16.43
C GLY A 109 40.25 -1.00 -15.03
N ASN A 110 41.01 -1.92 -14.44
CA ASN A 110 42.01 -1.71 -13.38
C ASN A 110 41.55 -1.71 -11.90
N LEU A 111 42.39 -2.35 -11.07
CA LEU A 111 42.35 -2.39 -9.60
C LEU A 111 42.63 -1.04 -8.91
N PHE A 112 42.89 0.02 -9.68
CA PHE A 112 43.22 1.36 -9.17
C PHE A 112 42.17 2.37 -9.62
N THR A 113 41.77 3.26 -8.71
CA THR A 113 40.80 4.33 -8.96
C THR A 113 41.36 5.32 -9.99
N MET A 114 40.98 5.19 -11.26
CA MET A 114 41.28 6.21 -12.27
C MET A 114 40.48 7.46 -11.96
N GLN A 115 41.12 8.63 -12.05
CA GLN A 115 40.44 9.92 -11.85
C GLN A 115 39.83 10.43 -13.18
N THR A 116 40.49 10.18 -14.30
CA THR A 116 40.05 10.62 -15.62
C THR A 116 40.25 9.54 -16.69
N VAL A 117 39.32 9.47 -17.64
CA VAL A 117 39.34 8.62 -18.83
C VAL A 117 39.03 9.52 -20.03
N GLU A 118 39.91 9.57 -21.03
CA GLU A 118 39.74 10.41 -22.23
C GLU A 118 39.53 11.91 -21.92
N GLY A 119 40.10 12.41 -20.82
CA GLY A 119 39.96 13.82 -20.40
C GLY A 119 38.67 14.13 -19.62
N LEU A 120 37.77 13.15 -19.46
CA LEU A 120 36.56 13.25 -18.65
C LEU A 120 36.72 12.52 -17.30
N PRO A 121 35.95 12.89 -16.25
CA PRO A 121 35.95 12.17 -14.99
C PRO A 121 35.49 10.71 -15.13
N ALA A 122 36.13 9.78 -14.42
CA ALA A 122 35.76 8.36 -14.42
C ALA A 122 34.50 8.10 -13.57
N LEU A 123 33.59 7.24 -14.05
CA LEU A 123 32.36 6.87 -13.36
C LEU A 123 32.62 6.16 -12.02
N SER A 124 33.81 5.57 -11.86
CA SER A 124 34.26 4.95 -10.60
C SER A 124 34.40 5.93 -9.43
N LEU A 125 34.39 7.25 -9.68
CA LEU A 125 34.36 8.27 -8.64
C LEU A 125 33.00 8.34 -7.91
N LEU A 126 31.95 7.76 -8.51
CA LEU A 126 30.60 7.78 -7.95
C LEU A 126 30.33 6.50 -7.16
N ASP A 127 29.55 6.64 -6.09
CA ASP A 127 29.11 5.49 -5.29
C ASP A 127 28.31 4.50 -6.14
N ILE A 128 28.67 3.22 -6.03
CA ILE A 128 28.01 2.13 -6.74
C ILE A 128 26.67 1.80 -6.05
N ASN A 129 25.70 1.32 -6.83
CA ASN A 129 24.44 0.85 -6.27
C ASN A 129 24.59 -0.49 -5.53
N ASP A 130 23.97 -0.59 -4.35
CA ASP A 130 23.87 -1.84 -3.60
C ASP A 130 22.75 -2.70 -4.22
N ALA A 131 23.06 -3.40 -5.32
CA ALA A 131 22.11 -4.24 -6.06
C ALA A 131 21.50 -5.41 -5.26
N ASN A 132 21.97 -5.64 -4.03
CA ASN A 132 21.68 -6.85 -3.25
C ASN A 132 20.46 -6.78 -2.31
N LYS A 133 19.62 -5.75 -2.39
CA LYS A 133 18.40 -5.71 -1.58
C LYS A 133 17.18 -5.82 -2.49
N GLN A 134 16.65 -7.05 -2.62
CA GLN A 134 15.29 -7.30 -3.08
C GLN A 134 14.32 -6.54 -2.16
N ARG A 135 14.02 -5.31 -2.52
CA ARG A 135 13.11 -4.41 -1.80
C ARG A 135 11.96 -4.11 -2.73
N GLY A 136 10.78 -4.60 -2.38
CA GLY A 136 9.56 -4.44 -3.16
C GLY A 136 8.45 -5.28 -2.56
N TYR A 137 7.22 -4.94 -2.91
CA TYR A 137 6.05 -5.68 -2.48
C TYR A 137 6.01 -7.07 -3.12
N SER A 138 5.54 -8.08 -2.37
CA SER A 138 5.14 -9.34 -2.99
C SER A 138 3.85 -9.14 -3.79
N SER A 139 3.57 -10.04 -4.74
CA SER A 139 2.31 -9.98 -5.50
C SER A 139 1.08 -10.05 -4.58
N GLN A 140 1.18 -10.75 -3.45
CA GLN A 140 0.11 -10.84 -2.45
C GLN A 140 -0.11 -9.52 -1.73
N ASP A 141 0.98 -8.79 -1.40
CA ASP A 141 0.88 -7.48 -0.76
C ASP A 141 0.25 -6.45 -1.71
N LEU A 142 0.61 -6.50 -3.01
CA LEU A 142 0.03 -5.63 -4.04
C LEU A 142 -1.46 -5.90 -4.23
N GLU A 143 -1.89 -7.16 -4.19
CA GLU A 143 -3.30 -7.54 -4.27
C GLU A 143 -4.07 -7.08 -3.02
N ALA A 144 -3.49 -7.29 -1.82
CA ALA A 144 -4.08 -6.83 -0.56
C ALA A 144 -4.23 -5.30 -0.54
N MET A 145 -3.20 -4.57 -0.99
CA MET A 145 -3.23 -3.11 -1.11
C MET A 145 -4.28 -2.65 -2.14
N SER A 146 -4.41 -3.36 -3.26
CA SER A 146 -5.44 -3.08 -4.28
C SER A 146 -6.84 -3.20 -3.69
N ARG A 147 -7.12 -4.29 -2.96
CA ARG A 147 -8.40 -4.50 -2.28
C ARG A 147 -8.66 -3.43 -1.23
N LEU A 148 -7.63 -3.07 -0.47
CA LEU A 148 -7.73 -2.03 0.55
C LEU A 148 -8.04 -0.67 -0.09
N LEU A 149 -7.40 -0.33 -1.20
CA LEU A 149 -7.66 0.90 -1.96
C LEU A 149 -9.12 0.98 -2.42
N GLU A 150 -9.67 -0.09 -2.99
CA GLU A 150 -11.07 -0.14 -3.42
C GLU A 150 -12.04 0.04 -2.24
N LEU A 151 -11.77 -0.63 -1.12
CA LEU A 151 -12.57 -0.49 0.11
C LEU A 151 -12.54 0.95 0.63
N LYS A 152 -11.36 1.59 0.64
CA LYS A 152 -11.23 2.98 1.09
C LYS A 152 -11.91 3.97 0.15
N LEU A 153 -11.83 3.77 -1.16
CA LEU A 153 -12.58 4.60 -2.11
C LEU A 153 -14.09 4.46 -1.89
N LEU A 154 -14.56 3.23 -1.63
CA LEU A 154 -15.96 2.95 -1.36
C LEU A 154 -16.45 3.62 -0.06
N ASP A 155 -15.63 3.66 1.00
CA ASP A 155 -15.93 4.37 2.25
C ASP A 155 -16.22 5.87 2.00
N TYR A 156 -15.61 6.48 0.98
CA TYR A 156 -15.86 7.87 0.55
C TYR A 156 -16.96 8.00 -0.53
N GLY A 157 -17.68 6.92 -0.80
CA GLY A 157 -18.75 6.84 -1.79
C GLY A 157 -18.26 6.94 -3.24
N VAL A 158 -17.01 6.54 -3.49
CA VAL A 158 -16.43 6.42 -4.83
C VAL A 158 -16.28 4.94 -5.15
N GLU A 159 -17.11 4.44 -6.07
CA GLU A 159 -16.99 3.07 -6.56
C GLU A 159 -15.98 3.03 -7.71
N ALA A 160 -14.92 2.26 -7.52
CA ALA A 160 -13.87 2.04 -8.52
C ALA A 160 -13.24 0.65 -8.30
N ALA A 161 -12.77 0.03 -9.38
CA ALA A 161 -12.06 -1.25 -9.35
C ALA A 161 -10.62 -1.07 -9.82
N VAL A 162 -9.66 -1.74 -9.17
CA VAL A 162 -8.26 -1.76 -9.62
C VAL A 162 -8.14 -2.75 -10.77
N VAL A 163 -7.67 -2.27 -11.92
CA VAL A 163 -7.51 -3.07 -13.15
C VAL A 163 -6.07 -3.57 -13.27
N ALA A 164 -5.10 -2.73 -12.93
CA ALA A 164 -3.69 -3.06 -13.04
C ALA A 164 -2.83 -2.38 -11.97
N VAL A 165 -1.69 -3.00 -11.67
CA VAL A 165 -0.71 -2.51 -10.68
C VAL A 165 0.67 -2.48 -11.31
N PHE A 166 1.36 -1.36 -11.15
CA PHE A 166 2.70 -1.09 -11.68
C PHE A 166 3.62 -0.70 -10.51
N PRO A 167 4.34 -1.66 -9.92
CA PRO A 167 5.30 -1.38 -8.86
C PRO A 167 6.55 -0.71 -9.44
N GLY A 168 6.97 0.38 -8.80
CA GLY A 168 8.17 1.14 -9.15
C GLY A 168 9.18 1.24 -8.00
N PRO A 169 10.32 1.93 -8.19
CA PRO A 169 11.37 2.02 -7.16
C PRO A 169 10.96 2.82 -5.92
N VAL A 170 10.18 3.90 -6.12
CA VAL A 170 9.79 4.85 -5.05
C VAL A 170 8.29 4.80 -4.76
N ILE A 171 7.48 4.59 -5.79
CA ILE A 171 6.03 4.57 -5.73
C ILE A 171 5.51 3.34 -6.47
N THR A 172 4.29 2.93 -6.13
CA THR A 172 3.51 1.95 -6.90
C THR A 172 2.30 2.66 -7.48
N ARG A 173 2.06 2.50 -8.79
CA ARG A 173 0.89 3.06 -9.46
C ARG A 173 -0.19 1.99 -9.59
N PHE A 174 -1.37 2.28 -9.07
CA PHE A 174 -2.59 1.50 -9.21
C PHE A 174 -3.46 2.16 -10.28
N GLU A 175 -3.72 1.46 -11.38
CA GLU A 175 -4.68 1.91 -12.39
C GLU A 175 -6.08 1.47 -11.96
N ILE A 176 -6.95 2.43 -11.69
CA ILE A 176 -8.34 2.19 -11.30
C ILE A 176 -9.30 2.56 -12.43
N GLN A 177 -10.35 1.79 -12.57
CA GLN A 177 -11.50 2.08 -13.41
C GLN A 177 -12.66 2.57 -12.52
N PRO A 178 -12.98 3.87 -12.56
CA PRO A 178 -14.15 4.39 -11.84
C PRO A 178 -15.46 3.85 -12.45
N ALA A 179 -16.48 3.70 -11.61
CA ALA A 179 -17.82 3.37 -12.07
C ALA A 179 -18.41 4.49 -12.96
N PRO A 180 -19.34 4.18 -13.87
CA PRO A 180 -19.99 5.17 -14.72
C PRO A 180 -20.59 6.33 -13.92
N GLY A 181 -20.30 7.57 -14.32
CA GLY A 181 -20.80 8.78 -13.66
C GLY A 181 -19.94 9.30 -12.51
N VAL A 182 -18.91 8.57 -12.06
CA VAL A 182 -17.93 9.09 -11.10
C VAL A 182 -17.02 10.11 -11.79
N LYS A 183 -17.00 11.35 -11.28
CA LYS A 183 -16.11 12.41 -11.77
C LYS A 183 -14.69 12.23 -11.20
N VAL A 184 -13.68 12.33 -12.05
CA VAL A 184 -12.26 12.21 -11.64
C VAL A 184 -11.87 13.27 -10.61
N SER A 185 -12.40 14.49 -10.72
CA SER A 185 -12.17 15.56 -9.73
C SER A 185 -12.57 15.20 -8.30
N ARG A 186 -13.56 14.30 -8.14
CA ARG A 186 -13.95 13.78 -6.82
C ARG A 186 -12.84 12.92 -6.23
N ILE A 187 -12.18 12.10 -7.05
CA ILE A 187 -11.05 11.26 -6.64
C ILE A 187 -9.85 12.15 -6.29
N SER A 188 -9.54 13.12 -7.14
CA SER A 188 -8.46 14.10 -6.90
C SER A 188 -8.67 14.86 -5.58
N GLY A 189 -9.91 15.26 -5.28
CA GLY A 189 -10.27 15.95 -4.03
C GLY A 189 -10.08 15.10 -2.77
N LEU A 190 -10.15 13.77 -2.89
CA LEU A 190 -10.01 12.83 -1.77
C LEU A 190 -8.55 12.43 -1.47
N ALA A 191 -7.56 12.90 -2.25
CA ALA A 191 -6.18 12.42 -2.16
C ALA A 191 -5.59 12.48 -0.73
N LYS A 192 -5.85 13.56 0.02
CA LYS A 192 -5.37 13.71 1.42
C LYS A 192 -6.07 12.76 2.39
N ASP A 193 -7.37 12.59 2.23
CA ASP A 193 -8.18 11.69 3.07
C ASP A 193 -7.87 10.22 2.79
N LEU A 194 -7.63 9.89 1.53
CA LEU A 194 -7.19 8.59 1.09
C LEU A 194 -5.79 8.27 1.64
N ALA A 195 -4.84 9.20 1.55
CA ALA A 195 -3.51 9.03 2.13
C ALA A 195 -3.58 8.72 3.64
N ARG A 196 -4.41 9.47 4.37
CA ARG A 196 -4.66 9.24 5.81
C ARG A 196 -5.28 7.87 6.08
N SER A 197 -6.25 7.44 5.28
CA SER A 197 -6.93 6.14 5.44
C SER A 197 -6.05 4.94 5.10
N LEU A 198 -5.07 5.14 4.22
CA LEU A 198 -4.05 4.17 3.83
C LEU A 198 -2.82 4.19 4.75
N ALA A 199 -2.77 5.13 5.71
CA ALA A 199 -1.60 5.37 6.57
C ALA A 199 -0.30 5.67 5.80
N VAL A 200 -0.41 6.34 4.65
CA VAL A 200 0.73 6.77 3.83
C VAL A 200 0.96 8.28 3.91
N ILE A 201 2.17 8.72 3.60
CA ILE A 201 2.57 10.14 3.67
C ILE A 201 1.73 11.00 2.72
N SER A 202 1.52 10.52 1.51
CA SER A 202 0.76 11.21 0.47
C SER A 202 0.28 10.21 -0.58
N VAL A 203 -0.73 10.62 -1.34
CA VAL A 203 -1.22 9.92 -2.52
C VAL A 203 -1.27 10.93 -3.66
N ARG A 204 -0.78 10.55 -4.84
CA ARG A 204 -0.89 11.36 -6.05
C ARG A 204 -1.91 10.75 -7.00
N VAL A 205 -2.86 11.56 -7.45
CA VAL A 205 -3.89 11.14 -8.41
C VAL A 205 -3.48 11.65 -9.79
N VAL A 206 -3.36 10.72 -10.73
CA VAL A 206 -3.11 10.97 -12.16
C VAL A 206 -4.45 10.88 -12.87
N GLU A 207 -5.02 12.04 -13.19
CA GLU A 207 -6.39 12.12 -13.72
C GLU A 207 -6.56 11.43 -15.07
N VAL A 208 -5.52 11.45 -15.90
CA VAL A 208 -5.54 10.86 -17.24
C VAL A 208 -4.27 10.03 -17.44
N VAL A 209 -4.44 8.74 -17.66
CA VAL A 209 -3.36 7.85 -18.12
C VAL A 209 -3.36 7.84 -19.66
N PRO A 210 -2.27 8.24 -20.32
CA PRO A 210 -2.21 8.26 -21.78
C PRO A 210 -2.55 6.89 -22.39
N GLY A 211 -3.46 6.87 -23.37
CA GLY A 211 -3.84 5.65 -24.09
C GLY A 211 -4.77 4.69 -23.35
N LYS A 212 -5.21 4.99 -22.12
CA LYS A 212 -6.11 4.12 -21.34
C LYS A 212 -7.25 4.91 -20.67
N PRO A 213 -8.48 4.36 -20.59
CA PRO A 213 -9.62 5.02 -19.94
C PRO A 213 -9.63 4.85 -18.40
N VAL A 214 -8.46 4.93 -17.76
CA VAL A 214 -8.26 4.66 -16.33
C VAL A 214 -7.67 5.88 -15.62
N VAL A 215 -7.86 5.93 -14.30
CA VAL A 215 -7.24 6.92 -13.41
C VAL A 215 -6.08 6.25 -12.67
N GLY A 216 -4.94 6.92 -12.56
CA GLY A 216 -3.79 6.42 -11.81
C GLY A 216 -3.80 6.90 -10.37
N ILE A 217 -3.59 6.00 -9.41
CA ILE A 217 -3.34 6.33 -8.01
C ILE A 217 -1.91 5.89 -7.68
N GLU A 218 -1.06 6.85 -7.38
CA GLU A 218 0.34 6.64 -7.03
C GLU A 218 0.51 6.68 -5.52
N ILE A 219 0.96 5.57 -4.95
CA ILE A 219 1.15 5.38 -3.51
C ILE A 219 2.65 5.16 -3.25
N PRO A 220 3.27 5.89 -2.30
CA PRO A 220 4.65 5.65 -1.89
C PRO A 220 4.85 4.23 -1.36
N ASN A 221 5.94 3.59 -1.77
CA ASN A 221 6.34 2.31 -1.20
C ASN A 221 6.83 2.50 0.23
N GLU A 222 6.66 1.47 1.07
CA GLU A 222 7.23 1.43 2.42
C GLU A 222 8.76 1.53 2.37
N ASP A 223 9.38 0.66 1.57
CA ASP A 223 10.82 0.66 1.32
C ASP A 223 11.13 1.35 -0.02
N ARG A 224 11.37 2.66 0.03
CA ARG A 224 11.80 3.43 -1.15
C ARG A 224 13.24 3.12 -1.52
N GLN A 225 13.47 2.78 -2.78
CA GLN A 225 14.81 2.57 -3.32
C GLN A 225 15.47 3.92 -3.62
N ILE A 226 16.76 4.05 -3.29
CA ILE A 226 17.55 5.23 -3.62
C ILE A 226 18.05 5.08 -5.05
N VAL A 227 17.69 6.03 -5.92
CA VAL A 227 18.27 6.14 -7.26
C VAL A 227 19.60 6.87 -7.16
N ARG A 228 20.70 6.17 -7.44
CA ARG A 228 22.04 6.78 -7.45
C ARG A 228 22.36 7.36 -8.82
N LEU A 229 23.11 8.48 -8.84
CA LEU A 229 23.54 9.13 -10.07
C LEU A 229 24.35 8.18 -10.98
N SER A 230 25.20 7.35 -10.38
CA SER A 230 25.99 6.32 -11.09
C SER A 230 25.14 5.36 -11.92
N GLN A 231 23.90 5.07 -11.51
CA GLN A 231 23.00 4.19 -12.27
C GLN A 231 22.49 4.86 -13.55
N VAL A 232 22.20 6.16 -13.49
CA VAL A 232 21.69 6.90 -14.64
C VAL A 232 22.83 7.20 -15.62
N LEU A 233 23.99 7.61 -15.12
CA LEU A 233 25.16 7.90 -15.97
C LEU A 233 25.76 6.63 -16.60
N SER A 234 25.59 5.46 -15.98
CA SER A 234 26.02 4.18 -16.56
C SER A 234 25.00 3.58 -17.54
N SER A 235 23.83 4.20 -17.71
CA SER A 235 22.81 3.73 -18.65
C SER A 235 23.18 4.00 -20.11
N LYS A 236 22.73 3.12 -21.02
CA LYS A 236 22.81 3.38 -22.47
C LYS A 236 22.13 4.69 -22.87
N ALA A 237 21.02 5.06 -22.24
CA ALA A 237 20.30 6.30 -22.53
C ALA A 237 21.18 7.54 -22.36
N TYR A 238 22.03 7.56 -21.32
CA TYR A 238 22.96 8.66 -21.11
C TYR A 238 24.18 8.56 -22.04
N ASP A 239 24.79 7.38 -22.17
CA ASP A 239 26.02 7.21 -22.96
C ASP A 239 25.80 7.52 -24.45
N LEU A 240 24.69 7.03 -25.02
CA LEU A 240 24.31 7.25 -26.42
C LEU A 240 23.82 8.68 -26.70
N SER A 241 23.55 9.49 -25.67
CA SER A 241 23.13 10.87 -25.86
C SER A 241 24.28 11.71 -26.41
N LEU A 242 24.08 12.31 -27.59
CA LEU A 242 25.11 13.07 -28.29
C LEU A 242 25.32 14.49 -27.76
N SER A 243 24.31 15.05 -27.06
CA SER A 243 24.38 16.45 -26.60
C SER A 243 25.35 16.60 -25.41
N PRO A 244 26.28 17.56 -25.45
CA PRO A 244 27.13 17.87 -24.29
C PRO A 244 26.33 18.45 -23.12
N LEU A 245 25.09 18.89 -23.35
CA LEU A 245 24.16 19.41 -22.36
C LEU A 245 23.11 18.36 -21.92
N SER A 246 23.46 17.08 -22.01
CA SER A 246 22.60 15.99 -21.52
C SER A 246 22.54 15.99 -19.99
N LEU A 247 21.33 16.00 -19.44
CA LEU A 247 21.05 16.01 -18.01
C LEU A 247 20.43 14.67 -17.59
N ALA A 248 21.10 13.96 -16.68
CA ALA A 248 20.58 12.75 -16.04
C ALA A 248 19.67 13.15 -14.87
N LEU A 249 18.35 13.02 -15.05
CA LEU A 249 17.37 13.47 -14.06
C LEU A 249 17.09 12.44 -12.97
N GLY A 250 17.20 11.15 -13.27
CA GLY A 250 16.87 10.08 -12.34
C GLY A 250 16.26 8.89 -13.03
N HIS A 251 15.31 8.24 -12.38
CA HIS A 251 14.47 7.20 -12.96
C HIS A 251 13.02 7.69 -12.98
N ASP A 252 12.24 7.19 -13.93
CA ASP A 252 10.81 7.40 -13.91
C ASP A 252 10.12 6.49 -12.87
N ILE A 253 8.80 6.47 -12.90
CA ILE A 253 7.99 5.66 -11.97
C ILE A 253 8.12 4.16 -12.21
N ALA A 254 8.53 3.73 -13.41
CA ALA A 254 8.73 2.32 -13.75
C ALA A 254 10.15 1.88 -13.41
N GLY A 255 11.06 2.83 -13.19
CA GLY A 255 12.47 2.56 -12.93
C GLY A 255 13.36 2.74 -14.16
N GLU A 256 12.85 3.31 -15.25
CA GLU A 256 13.64 3.55 -16.45
C GLU A 256 14.47 4.84 -16.31
N PRO A 257 15.74 4.86 -16.75
CA PRO A 257 16.61 6.01 -16.63
C PRO A 257 16.11 7.17 -17.52
N VAL A 258 15.92 8.33 -16.90
CA VAL A 258 15.45 9.54 -17.59
C VAL A 258 16.63 10.48 -17.83
N VAL A 259 16.97 10.64 -19.11
CA VAL A 259 17.98 11.58 -19.60
C VAL A 259 17.31 12.55 -20.54
N VAL A 260 17.60 13.84 -20.37
CA VAL A 260 17.04 14.90 -21.20
C VAL A 260 18.14 15.78 -21.77
N ASP A 261 17.85 16.49 -22.86
CA ASP A 261 18.79 17.40 -23.49
C ASP A 261 18.37 18.85 -23.23
N LEU A 262 19.22 19.60 -22.50
CA LEU A 262 18.96 21.01 -22.21
C LEU A 262 19.00 21.87 -23.48
N ALA A 263 19.72 21.49 -24.54
CA ALA A 263 19.70 22.24 -25.80
C ALA A 263 18.32 22.21 -26.48
N ARG A 264 17.56 21.13 -26.28
CA ARG A 264 16.16 21.00 -26.77
C ARG A 264 15.14 21.69 -25.86
N MET A 265 15.54 21.99 -24.63
CA MET A 265 14.76 22.74 -23.64
C MET A 265 15.59 23.96 -23.21
N PRO A 266 15.73 24.96 -24.09
CA PRO A 266 16.85 25.92 -24.05
C PRO A 266 17.00 26.66 -22.72
N HIS A 267 15.93 26.74 -21.94
CA HIS A 267 15.96 27.21 -20.56
C HIS A 267 15.14 26.28 -19.66
N LEU A 268 15.61 26.06 -18.44
CA LEU A 268 14.98 25.23 -17.43
C LEU A 268 14.75 26.04 -16.15
N LEU A 269 13.54 25.96 -15.60
CA LEU A 269 13.20 26.51 -14.28
C LEU A 269 13.05 25.38 -13.27
N VAL A 270 13.81 25.44 -12.18
CA VAL A 270 13.78 24.45 -11.10
C VAL A 270 13.30 25.13 -9.81
N ALA A 271 12.16 24.67 -9.29
CA ALA A 271 11.57 25.14 -8.03
C ALA A 271 11.27 23.98 -7.09
N GLY A 272 11.41 24.22 -5.79
CA GLY A 272 11.15 23.23 -4.75
C GLY A 272 11.32 23.84 -3.36
N THR A 273 10.57 23.32 -2.38
CA THR A 273 10.71 23.70 -0.97
C THR A 273 12.02 23.17 -0.38
N THR A 274 12.44 23.70 0.77
CA THR A 274 13.61 23.15 1.48
C THR A 274 13.39 21.66 1.79
N GLY A 275 14.41 20.84 1.54
CA GLY A 275 14.34 19.39 1.74
C GLY A 275 13.62 18.60 0.63
N SER A 276 13.10 19.27 -0.41
CA SER A 276 12.49 18.60 -1.57
C SER A 276 13.49 17.92 -2.51
N GLY A 277 14.79 18.13 -2.31
CA GLY A 277 15.85 17.60 -3.17
C GLY A 277 16.31 18.54 -4.29
N LYS A 278 15.86 19.81 -4.32
CA LYS A 278 16.26 20.80 -5.34
C LYS A 278 17.78 20.89 -5.54
N SER A 279 18.53 21.06 -4.45
CA SER A 279 19.98 21.24 -4.51
C SER A 279 20.70 19.97 -5.00
N VAL A 280 20.23 18.79 -4.57
CA VAL A 280 20.73 17.50 -5.06
C VAL A 280 20.46 17.34 -6.56
N GLY A 281 19.25 17.70 -7.02
CA GLY A 281 18.89 17.69 -8.43
C GLY A 281 19.74 18.64 -9.26
N LEU A 282 20.03 19.84 -8.75
CA LEU A 282 20.93 20.80 -9.42
C LEU A 282 22.35 20.23 -9.55
N ASN A 283 22.89 19.64 -8.49
CA ASN A 283 24.21 19.00 -8.53
C ASN A 283 24.24 17.82 -9.51
N ALA A 284 23.17 17.02 -9.58
CA ALA A 284 23.04 15.95 -10.57
C ALA A 284 23.07 16.51 -12.01
N MET A 285 22.38 17.62 -12.28
CA MET A 285 22.42 18.28 -13.59
C MET A 285 23.83 18.79 -13.93
N ILE A 286 24.51 19.46 -13.00
CA ILE A 286 25.87 19.98 -13.22
C ILE A 286 26.83 18.82 -13.47
N LEU A 287 26.80 17.77 -12.62
CA LEU A 287 27.64 16.60 -12.80
C LEU A 287 27.35 15.89 -14.13
N SER A 288 26.08 15.85 -14.58
CA SER A 288 25.74 15.28 -15.88
C SER A 288 26.45 15.98 -17.04
N ILE A 289 26.69 17.29 -16.94
CA ILE A 289 27.48 18.02 -17.94
C ILE A 289 28.96 17.68 -17.77
N LEU A 290 29.49 17.74 -16.54
CA LEU A 290 30.92 17.53 -16.27
C LEU A 290 31.41 16.11 -16.63
N PHE A 291 30.54 15.09 -16.58
CA PHE A 291 30.87 13.71 -16.97
C PHE A 291 30.81 13.45 -18.48
N LYS A 292 30.32 14.42 -19.28
CA LYS A 292 30.13 14.27 -20.73
C LYS A 292 30.82 15.33 -21.57
N ALA A 293 31.01 16.55 -21.05
CA ALA A 293 31.53 17.68 -21.78
C ALA A 293 32.84 18.17 -21.19
N SER A 294 33.80 18.46 -22.07
CA SER A 294 35.04 19.14 -21.71
C SER A 294 34.85 20.67 -21.62
N PRO A 295 35.81 21.44 -21.07
CA PRO A 295 35.73 22.90 -21.01
C PRO A 295 35.74 23.62 -22.36
N GLU A 296 36.12 22.95 -23.43
CA GLU A 296 36.01 23.45 -24.81
C GLU A 296 34.60 23.27 -25.37
N ASP A 297 33.88 22.24 -24.93
CA ASP A 297 32.49 21.97 -25.35
C ASP A 297 31.49 22.85 -24.60
N VAL A 298 31.65 22.99 -23.27
CA VAL A 298 30.69 23.69 -22.41
C VAL A 298 31.41 24.57 -21.41
N ARG A 299 30.92 25.82 -21.31
CA ARG A 299 31.35 26.81 -20.34
C ARG A 299 30.19 27.23 -19.45
N LEU A 300 30.49 27.45 -18.17
CA LEU A 300 29.49 27.70 -17.12
C LEU A 300 29.72 29.05 -16.46
N ILE A 301 28.61 29.73 -16.17
CA ILE A 301 28.56 30.86 -15.23
C ILE A 301 27.65 30.43 -14.09
N MET A 302 28.19 30.41 -12.88
CA MET A 302 27.46 30.02 -11.69
C MET A 302 27.19 31.24 -10.82
N VAL A 303 25.94 31.40 -10.39
CA VAL A 303 25.50 32.49 -9.51
C VAL A 303 24.92 31.88 -8.24
N ASP A 304 25.57 32.11 -7.10
CA ASP A 304 25.14 31.64 -5.79
C ASP A 304 25.23 32.76 -4.75
N PRO A 305 24.18 33.59 -4.62
CA PRO A 305 24.21 34.75 -3.73
C PRO A 305 24.19 34.37 -2.24
N LYS A 306 23.96 33.09 -1.92
CA LYS A 306 23.94 32.59 -0.53
C LYS A 306 25.16 31.77 -0.18
N MET A 307 26.00 31.42 -1.16
CA MET A 307 27.20 30.59 -0.99
C MET A 307 26.92 29.27 -0.28
N LEU A 308 25.83 28.59 -0.66
CA LEU A 308 25.42 27.34 0.00
C LEU A 308 25.59 26.12 -0.90
N GLU A 309 25.37 26.28 -2.20
CA GLU A 309 25.12 25.13 -3.08
C GLU A 309 26.21 25.02 -4.15
N LEU A 310 26.60 26.13 -4.77
CA LEU A 310 27.49 26.12 -5.93
C LEU A 310 28.95 26.46 -5.60
N ALA A 311 29.23 26.94 -4.38
CA ALA A 311 30.59 27.27 -3.95
C ALA A 311 31.56 26.08 -4.03
N VAL A 312 31.05 24.84 -3.98
CA VAL A 312 31.85 23.61 -4.14
C VAL A 312 32.46 23.46 -5.53
N TYR A 313 31.91 24.13 -6.55
CA TYR A 313 32.40 24.09 -7.93
C TYR A 313 33.44 25.18 -8.24
N GLU A 314 33.85 25.97 -7.24
CA GLU A 314 34.87 26.99 -7.45
C GLU A 314 36.17 26.38 -8.00
N GLY A 315 36.74 27.01 -9.03
CA GLY A 315 38.00 26.59 -9.64
C GLY A 315 37.92 25.45 -10.67
N ILE A 316 36.73 24.91 -11.00
CA ILE A 316 36.62 23.95 -12.10
C ILE A 316 36.94 24.63 -13.45
N PRO A 317 37.56 23.92 -14.42
CA PRO A 317 38.00 24.54 -15.68
C PRO A 317 36.85 24.99 -16.59
N HIS A 318 35.64 24.49 -16.38
CA HIS A 318 34.44 24.88 -17.12
C HIS A 318 33.94 26.28 -16.76
N LEU A 319 34.33 26.86 -15.62
CA LEU A 319 33.89 28.20 -15.23
C LEU A 319 34.51 29.28 -16.12
N LEU A 320 33.69 30.25 -16.55
CA LEU A 320 34.17 31.46 -17.23
C LEU A 320 34.63 32.55 -16.25
N THR A 321 34.08 32.51 -15.05
CA THR A 321 34.33 33.44 -13.95
C THR A 321 34.21 32.67 -12.64
N PRO A 322 34.87 33.12 -11.55
CA PRO A 322 34.58 32.62 -10.21
C PRO A 322 33.07 32.63 -9.91
N VAL A 323 32.63 31.78 -8.99
CA VAL A 323 31.22 31.69 -8.60
C VAL A 323 30.74 33.06 -8.12
N VAL A 324 29.74 33.59 -8.80
CA VAL A 324 29.26 34.95 -8.58
C VAL A 324 28.36 34.99 -7.35
N THR A 325 28.77 35.75 -6.34
CA THR A 325 28.05 35.88 -5.07
C THR A 325 27.36 37.23 -4.92
N ASP A 326 27.92 38.30 -5.50
CA ASP A 326 27.30 39.63 -5.49
C ASP A 326 26.21 39.74 -6.58
N MET A 327 25.05 40.29 -6.20
CA MET A 327 23.91 40.42 -7.11
C MET A 327 24.13 41.43 -8.24
N LYS A 328 25.00 42.43 -8.07
CA LYS A 328 25.37 43.37 -9.13
C LYS A 328 26.27 42.69 -10.15
N ASP A 329 27.19 41.86 -9.68
CA ASP A 329 28.04 41.06 -10.56
C ASP A 329 27.24 39.99 -11.31
N ALA A 330 26.21 39.42 -10.68
CA ALA A 330 25.28 38.53 -11.37
C ALA A 330 24.56 39.25 -12.53
N ALA A 331 24.12 40.50 -12.31
CA ALA A 331 23.52 41.31 -13.37
C ALA A 331 24.53 41.66 -14.49
N ASN A 332 25.80 41.88 -14.15
CA ASN A 332 26.87 42.08 -15.13
C ASN A 332 27.10 40.82 -15.96
N ALA A 333 27.15 39.65 -15.33
CA ALA A 333 27.33 38.36 -16.02
C ALA A 333 26.18 38.09 -17.01
N LEU A 334 24.93 38.39 -16.62
CA LEU A 334 23.79 38.26 -17.55
C LEU A 334 23.87 39.26 -18.72
N ARG A 335 24.30 40.50 -18.48
CA ARG A 335 24.56 41.46 -19.57
C ARG A 335 25.65 40.97 -20.52
N TRP A 336 26.70 40.35 -19.98
CA TRP A 336 27.74 39.73 -20.80
C TRP A 336 27.18 38.58 -21.64
N CYS A 337 26.31 37.72 -21.09
CA CYS A 337 25.65 36.67 -21.87
C CYS A 337 24.83 37.23 -23.04
N VAL A 338 24.16 38.37 -22.85
CA VAL A 338 23.42 39.05 -23.95
C VAL A 338 24.40 39.54 -25.02
N ALA A 339 25.50 40.16 -24.63
CA ALA A 339 26.51 40.64 -25.57
C ALA A 339 27.19 39.50 -26.36
N GLU A 340 27.46 38.35 -25.71
CA GLU A 340 28.02 37.17 -26.38
C GLU A 340 27.00 36.50 -27.31
N MET A 341 25.71 36.55 -26.99
CA MET A 341 24.65 36.06 -27.88
C MET A 341 24.51 36.93 -29.15
N GLU A 342 24.77 38.23 -29.07
CA GLU A 342 24.70 39.16 -30.21
C GLU A 342 25.93 39.09 -31.14
N ARG A 343 27.04 38.53 -30.65
CA ARG A 343 28.34 38.46 -31.35
C ARG A 343 28.36 37.44 -32.48
#